data_AF-A0A9N8HNR9-F1
#
_entry.id   AF-A0A9N8HNR9-F1
#
_cell.length_a   1.000
_cell.length_b   1.000
_cell.length_c   1.000
_cell.angle_alpha   90.00
_cell.angle_beta   90.00
_cell.angle_gamma   90.00
#
_symmetry.space_group_name_H-M   'P 1'
#
loop_
_entity.id
_entity.type
_entity.pdbx_description
1 polymer ?
#
loop_
_entity_poly.entity_id
_entity_poly.type
_entity_poly.pdbx_seq_one_letter_code
_entity_poly.pdbx_strand_id
1 'polypeptide(L)'
;MAVGPFARILAQLVVPVVAVLARALPAAYAQALQNARKAGGAAAADAAAKAPLFGKKAMSQQEALQILNMTEQKALTPEAVQKQFEKFMEANDVSKGGSFYLQSKFYRANELLQDYIQDQHTKTGTTGPVAPTQPDEEEDTQQQQSANDSSSSEQQQQQK
;
A
#
# COMPACT_ATOMS: atom_id res chain seq x y z
N MET A 1 -29.02 -16.59 -48.69
CA MET A 1 -27.83 -15.77 -48.35
C MET A 1 -26.75 -16.70 -47.80
N ALA A 2 -25.84 -17.19 -48.64
CA ALA A 2 -24.75 -18.03 -48.18
C ALA A 2 -23.70 -17.15 -47.48
N VAL A 3 -23.56 -17.30 -46.17
CA VAL A 3 -22.50 -16.63 -45.40
C VAL A 3 -21.17 -17.18 -45.88
N GLY A 4 -20.39 -16.36 -46.59
CA GLY A 4 -19.14 -16.77 -47.21
C GLY A 4 -18.12 -17.30 -46.19
N PRO A 5 -17.16 -18.15 -46.61
CA PRO A 5 -16.17 -18.77 -45.73
C PRO A 5 -15.38 -17.75 -44.88
N PHE A 6 -15.11 -16.56 -45.43
CA PHE A 6 -14.49 -15.45 -44.68
C PHE A 6 -15.35 -14.93 -43.53
N ALA A 7 -16.66 -14.79 -43.71
CA ALA A 7 -17.56 -14.32 -42.65
C ALA A 7 -17.66 -15.34 -41.49
N ARG A 8 -17.54 -16.64 -41.79
CA ARG A 8 -17.47 -17.68 -40.76
C ARG A 8 -16.16 -17.62 -39.95
N ILE A 9 -15.03 -17.41 -40.61
CA ILE A 9 -13.72 -17.26 -39.96
C ILE A 9 -13.71 -16.00 -39.07
N LEU A 10 -14.24 -14.89 -39.56
CA LEU A 10 -14.36 -13.65 -38.77
C LEU A 10 -15.27 -13.83 -37.56
N ALA A 11 -16.41 -14.50 -37.72
CA ALA A 11 -17.32 -14.77 -36.60
C ALA A 11 -16.66 -15.62 -35.50
N GLN A 12 -15.88 -16.64 -35.87
CA GLN A 12 -15.17 -17.50 -34.92
C GLN A 12 -14.10 -16.75 -34.11
N LEU A 13 -13.52 -15.67 -34.65
CA LEU A 13 -12.57 -14.82 -33.93
C LEU A 13 -13.28 -13.78 -33.04
N VAL A 14 -14.31 -13.12 -33.58
CA VAL A 14 -14.95 -11.97 -32.92
C VAL A 14 -15.85 -12.41 -31.77
N VAL A 15 -16.62 -13.49 -31.94
CA VAL A 15 -17.55 -13.99 -30.92
C VAL A 15 -16.89 -14.28 -29.57
N PRO A 16 -15.77 -15.03 -29.48
CA PRO A 16 -15.12 -15.26 -28.19
C PRO A 16 -14.53 -13.97 -27.58
N VAL A 17 -14.01 -13.05 -28.40
CA VAL A 17 -13.48 -11.76 -27.92
C VAL A 17 -14.58 -10.90 -27.29
N VAL A 18 -15.72 -10.78 -27.98
CA VAL A 18 -16.87 -10.01 -27.49
C VAL A 18 -17.47 -10.65 -26.24
N ALA A 19 -17.57 -11.98 -26.20
CA ALA A 19 -18.10 -12.71 -25.05
C ALA A 19 -17.24 -12.51 -23.78
N VAL A 20 -15.90 -12.49 -23.93
CA VAL A 20 -14.99 -12.23 -22.81
C VAL A 20 -15.15 -10.79 -22.29
N LEU A 21 -15.22 -9.80 -23.19
CA LEU A 21 -15.39 -8.39 -22.79
C LEU A 21 -16.76 -8.13 -22.14
N ALA A 22 -17.83 -8.73 -22.67
CA ALA A 22 -19.18 -8.62 -22.11
C ALA A 22 -19.28 -9.15 -20.67
N ARG A 23 -18.47 -10.15 -20.30
CA ARG A 23 -18.42 -10.70 -18.94
C ARG A 23 -17.46 -9.96 -18.01
N ALA A 24 -16.33 -9.49 -18.53
CA ALA A 24 -15.27 -8.89 -17.71
C ALA A 24 -15.65 -7.51 -17.17
N LEU A 25 -16.30 -6.66 -17.96
CA LEU A 25 -16.62 -5.29 -17.55
C LEU A 25 -17.61 -5.23 -16.36
N PRO A 26 -18.75 -5.95 -16.36
CA PRO A 26 -19.65 -5.95 -15.21
C PRO A 26 -19.04 -6.61 -13.98
N ALA A 27 -18.23 -7.67 -14.16
CA ALA A 27 -17.56 -8.34 -13.06
C ALA A 27 -16.56 -7.40 -12.36
N ALA A 28 -15.74 -6.67 -13.13
CA ALA A 28 -14.81 -5.68 -12.59
C ALA A 28 -15.53 -4.52 -11.91
N TYR A 29 -16.63 -4.01 -12.48
CA TYR A 29 -17.44 -2.96 -11.87
C TYR A 29 -18.09 -3.42 -10.56
N ALA A 30 -18.65 -4.64 -10.54
CA ALA A 30 -19.22 -5.21 -9.32
C ALA A 30 -18.15 -5.43 -8.24
N GLN A 31 -16.95 -5.87 -8.62
CA GLN A 31 -15.81 -5.98 -7.70
C GLN A 31 -15.38 -4.60 -7.17
N ALA A 32 -15.28 -3.59 -8.02
CA ALA A 32 -14.95 -2.23 -7.62
C ALA A 32 -15.99 -1.65 -6.65
N LEU A 33 -17.28 -1.85 -6.92
CA LEU A 33 -18.35 -1.39 -6.04
C LEU A 33 -18.37 -2.13 -4.70
N GLN A 34 -18.12 -3.45 -4.70
CA GLN A 34 -18.00 -4.22 -3.45
C GLN A 34 -16.79 -3.78 -2.62
N ASN A 35 -15.65 -3.51 -3.26
CA ASN A 35 -14.45 -3.03 -2.58
C ASN A 35 -14.65 -1.61 -2.04
N ALA A 36 -15.29 -0.72 -2.80
CA ALA A 36 -15.64 0.63 -2.35
C ALA A 36 -16.59 0.61 -1.15
N ARG A 37 -17.58 -0.29 -1.14
CA ARG A 37 -18.52 -0.47 -0.01
C ARG A 37 -17.86 -1.04 1.25
N LYS A 38 -16.83 -1.88 1.09
CA LYS A 38 -16.15 -2.53 2.23
C LYS A 38 -15.00 -1.72 2.81
N ALA A 39 -14.29 -0.96 1.98
CA ALA A 39 -13.02 -0.34 2.37
C ALA A 39 -13.08 1.21 2.41
N GLY A 40 -14.14 1.84 1.90
CA GLY A 40 -14.13 3.28 1.64
C GLY A 40 -13.29 3.61 0.40
N GLY A 41 -13.69 4.64 -0.37
CA GLY A 41 -13.14 4.90 -1.70
C GLY A 41 -11.62 5.00 -1.80
N ALA A 42 -10.95 5.48 -0.74
CA ALA A 42 -9.50 5.59 -0.67
C ALA A 42 -8.79 4.24 -0.54
N ALA A 43 -9.25 3.35 0.35
CA ALA A 43 -8.61 2.03 0.52
C ALA A 43 -8.95 1.07 -0.63
N ALA A 44 -10.07 1.27 -1.34
CA ALA A 44 -10.39 0.52 -2.54
C ALA A 44 -9.46 0.88 -3.72
N ALA A 45 -9.05 2.14 -3.85
CA ALA A 45 -8.08 2.57 -4.84
C ALA A 45 -6.66 2.03 -4.54
N ASP A 46 -6.25 2.05 -3.27
CA ASP A 46 -4.97 1.49 -2.83
C ASP A 46 -4.90 -0.04 -3.06
N ALA A 47 -5.97 -0.75 -2.70
CA ALA A 47 -6.08 -2.20 -2.94
C ALA A 47 -6.10 -2.56 -4.44
N ALA A 48 -6.71 -1.72 -5.29
CA ALA A 48 -6.71 -1.92 -6.73
C ALA A 48 -5.32 -1.66 -7.35
N ALA A 49 -4.57 -0.69 -6.83
CA ALA A 49 -3.18 -0.42 -7.25
C ALA A 49 -2.22 -1.56 -6.85
N LYS A 50 -2.49 -2.19 -5.70
CA LYS A 50 -1.71 -3.35 -5.19
C LYS A 50 -2.14 -4.68 -5.78
N ALA A 51 -3.27 -4.74 -6.50
CA ALA A 51 -3.72 -5.96 -7.13
C ALA A 51 -2.79 -6.33 -8.31
N PRO A 52 -2.41 -7.61 -8.47
CA PRO A 52 -1.56 -8.03 -9.56
C PRO A 52 -2.27 -7.78 -10.90
N LEU A 53 -1.74 -6.80 -11.67
CA LEU A 53 -2.29 -6.32 -12.96
C LEU A 53 -2.46 -7.41 -14.03
N PHE A 54 -1.74 -8.51 -13.87
CA PHE A 54 -1.87 -9.69 -14.68
C PHE A 54 -1.96 -10.84 -13.70
N GLY A 55 -2.90 -11.78 -13.86
CA GLY A 55 -3.15 -12.93 -12.96
C GLY A 55 -1.97 -13.89 -12.70
N LYS A 56 -0.74 -13.44 -12.92
CA LYS A 56 0.50 -13.98 -12.37
C LYS A 56 0.37 -13.99 -10.85
N LYS A 57 0.51 -15.18 -10.28
CA LYS A 57 0.62 -15.41 -8.84
C LYS A 57 1.63 -14.40 -8.26
N ALA A 58 1.17 -13.56 -7.33
CA ALA A 58 2.07 -12.70 -6.56
C ALA A 58 3.11 -13.58 -5.84
N MET A 59 4.36 -13.10 -5.79
CA MET A 59 5.44 -13.80 -5.08
C MET A 59 5.00 -14.05 -3.63
N SER A 60 5.20 -15.25 -3.09
CA SER A 60 4.90 -15.50 -1.68
C SER A 60 6.07 -15.05 -0.80
N GLN A 61 5.82 -14.77 0.48
CA GLN A 61 6.88 -14.45 1.44
C GLN A 61 7.94 -15.56 1.50
N GLN A 62 7.49 -16.82 1.47
CA GLN A 62 8.39 -17.97 1.50
C GLN A 62 9.25 -18.06 0.23
N GLU A 63 8.70 -17.70 -0.93
CA GLU A 63 9.48 -17.60 -2.18
C GLU A 63 10.51 -16.47 -2.09
N ALA A 64 10.14 -15.31 -1.55
CA ALA A 64 11.06 -14.17 -1.39
C ALA A 64 12.25 -14.51 -0.47
N LEU A 65 11.97 -15.18 0.65
CA LEU A 65 12.99 -15.69 1.57
C LEU A 65 13.95 -16.66 0.88
N GLN A 66 13.41 -17.59 0.09
CA GLN A 66 14.24 -18.54 -0.66
C GLN A 66 15.09 -17.85 -1.74
N ILE A 67 14.53 -16.87 -2.46
CA ILE A 67 15.25 -16.11 -3.48
C ILE A 67 16.46 -15.36 -2.89
N LEU A 68 16.32 -14.77 -1.70
CA LEU A 68 17.41 -14.07 -1.01
C LEU A 68 18.22 -14.98 -0.06
N ASN A 69 17.98 -16.30 -0.14
CA ASN A 69 18.65 -17.31 0.66
C ASN A 69 18.63 -17.00 2.17
N MET A 70 17.44 -16.66 2.68
CA MET A 70 17.15 -16.41 4.09
C MET A 70 16.23 -17.53 4.60
N THR A 71 16.70 -18.33 5.55
CA THR A 71 15.98 -19.53 6.02
C THR A 71 15.13 -19.30 7.26
N GLU A 72 15.36 -18.21 8.00
CA GLU A 72 14.71 -17.96 9.29
C GLU A 72 14.00 -16.60 9.30
N GLN A 73 12.68 -16.62 9.50
CA GLN A 73 11.85 -15.41 9.63
C GLN A 73 12.24 -14.56 10.85
N LYS A 74 12.91 -15.15 11.84
CA LYS A 74 13.32 -14.47 13.09
C LYS A 74 14.56 -13.57 12.91
N ALA A 75 15.31 -13.73 11.82
CA ALA A 75 16.48 -12.92 11.47
C ALA A 75 16.17 -11.89 10.37
N LEU A 76 14.90 -11.58 10.17
CA LEU A 76 14.44 -10.67 9.11
C LEU A 76 14.58 -9.21 9.56
N THR A 77 15.81 -8.70 9.56
CA THR A 77 16.07 -7.27 9.75
C THR A 77 16.23 -6.58 8.40
N PRO A 78 15.89 -5.28 8.28
CA PRO A 78 16.07 -4.52 7.04
C PRO A 78 17.50 -4.61 6.50
N GLU A 79 18.49 -4.56 7.39
CA GLU A 79 19.91 -4.59 7.05
C GLU A 79 20.33 -5.95 6.48
N ALA A 80 19.80 -7.05 7.04
CA ALA A 80 20.10 -8.40 6.58
C ALA A 80 19.53 -8.65 5.17
N VAL A 81 18.29 -8.18 4.93
CA VAL A 81 17.65 -8.26 3.60
C VAL A 81 18.42 -7.44 2.58
N GLN A 82 18.76 -6.19 2.91
CA GLN A 82 19.49 -5.29 2.02
C GLN A 82 20.87 -5.86 1.65
N LYS A 83 21.60 -6.39 2.63
CA LYS A 83 22.91 -7.01 2.39
C LYS A 83 22.84 -8.18 1.41
N GLN A 84 21.84 -9.06 1.55
CA GLN A 84 21.68 -10.18 0.63
C GLN A 84 21.22 -9.72 -0.76
N PHE A 85 20.32 -8.75 -0.80
CA PHE A 85 19.89 -8.15 -2.06
C PHE A 85 21.07 -7.57 -2.85
N GLU A 86 21.92 -6.75 -2.22
CA GLU A 86 23.10 -6.17 -2.87
C GLU A 86 24.07 -7.24 -3.38
N LYS A 87 24.35 -8.27 -2.56
CA LYS A 87 25.19 -9.38 -2.95
C LYS A 87 24.68 -10.10 -4.21
N PHE A 88 23.37 -10.38 -4.27
CA PHE A 88 22.78 -11.06 -5.43
C PHE A 88 22.65 -10.14 -6.64
N MET A 89 22.40 -8.84 -6.44
CA MET A 89 22.42 -7.82 -7.50
C MET A 89 23.79 -7.72 -8.16
N GLU A 90 24.85 -7.59 -7.36
CA GLU A 90 26.21 -7.42 -7.87
C GLU A 90 26.71 -8.69 -8.58
N ALA A 91 26.42 -9.86 -8.02
CA ALA A 91 26.78 -11.15 -8.61
C ALA A 91 26.02 -11.43 -9.93
N ASN A 92 24.84 -10.84 -10.13
CA ASN A 92 24.01 -11.04 -11.32
C ASN A 92 23.84 -9.74 -12.13
N ASP A 93 24.84 -8.85 -12.09
CA ASP A 93 24.86 -7.63 -12.90
C ASP A 93 24.72 -7.98 -14.39
N VAL A 94 23.69 -7.43 -15.05
CA VAL A 94 23.45 -7.58 -16.48
C VAL A 94 24.66 -7.15 -17.34
N SER A 95 25.43 -6.16 -16.88
CA SER A 95 26.63 -5.68 -17.56
C SER A 95 27.76 -6.71 -17.55
N LYS A 96 27.75 -7.60 -16.56
CA LYS A 96 28.72 -8.69 -16.39
C LYS A 96 28.21 -10.03 -16.94
N GLY A 97 27.15 -10.01 -17.76
CA GLY A 97 26.51 -11.21 -18.32
C GLY A 97 25.45 -11.85 -17.41
N GLY A 98 25.00 -11.13 -16.37
CA GLY A 98 23.89 -11.53 -15.53
C GLY A 98 22.53 -11.47 -16.24
N SER A 99 21.50 -12.03 -15.59
CA SER A 99 20.15 -12.08 -16.15
C SER A 99 19.25 -11.00 -15.57
N PHE A 100 18.68 -10.16 -16.44
CA PHE A 100 17.66 -9.18 -16.06
C PHE A 100 16.44 -9.82 -15.39
N TYR A 101 16.11 -11.07 -15.75
CA TYR A 101 15.03 -11.81 -15.10
C TYR A 101 15.35 -12.10 -13.63
N LEU A 102 16.57 -12.56 -13.34
CA LEU A 102 17.01 -12.81 -11.98
C LEU A 102 17.07 -11.50 -11.19
N GLN A 103 17.58 -10.42 -11.81
CA GLN A 103 17.55 -9.12 -11.17
C GLN A 103 16.14 -8.66 -10.80
N SER A 104 15.20 -8.81 -11.74
CA SER A 104 13.78 -8.52 -11.51
C SER A 104 13.17 -9.38 -10.39
N LYS A 105 13.65 -10.62 -10.21
CA LYS A 105 13.20 -11.52 -9.13
C LYS A 105 13.77 -11.11 -7.77
N PHE A 106 15.06 -10.77 -7.69
CA PHE A 106 15.67 -10.26 -6.47
C PHE A 106 15.05 -8.93 -6.03
N TYR A 107 14.77 -8.03 -6.98
CA TYR A 107 14.11 -6.75 -6.70
C TYR A 107 12.72 -6.96 -6.10
N ARG A 108 11.89 -7.81 -6.71
CA ARG A 108 10.55 -8.13 -6.19
C ARG A 108 10.60 -8.82 -4.83
N ALA A 109 11.58 -9.68 -4.60
CA ALA A 109 11.77 -10.33 -3.30
C ALA A 109 12.14 -9.31 -2.21
N ASN A 110 13.00 -8.34 -2.55
CA ASN A 110 13.41 -7.28 -1.64
C ASN A 110 12.22 -6.38 -1.25
N GLU A 111 11.46 -5.88 -2.23
CA GLU A 111 10.25 -5.06 -1.97
C GLU A 111 9.27 -5.79 -1.04
N LEU A 112 8.98 -7.07 -1.32
CA LEU A 112 8.04 -7.85 -0.53
C LEU A 112 8.50 -8.02 0.93
N LEU A 113 9.78 -8.29 1.16
CA LEU A 113 10.30 -8.46 2.52
C LEU A 113 10.37 -7.13 3.28
N GLN A 114 10.68 -6.02 2.61
CA GLN A 114 10.64 -4.68 3.21
C GLN A 114 9.21 -4.31 3.64
N ASP A 115 8.23 -4.52 2.76
CA ASP A 115 6.82 -4.32 3.09
C ASP A 115 6.39 -5.18 4.28
N TYR A 116 6.82 -6.45 4.31
CA TYR A 116 6.52 -7.35 5.42
C TYR A 116 7.11 -6.85 6.75
N ILE A 117 8.37 -6.39 6.76
CA ILE A 117 9.00 -5.84 7.98
C ILE A 117 8.25 -4.59 8.43
N GLN A 118 7.91 -3.69 7.50
CA GLN A 118 7.15 -2.48 7.80
C GLN A 118 5.77 -2.81 8.42
N ASP A 119 5.08 -3.82 7.89
CA ASP A 119 3.81 -4.33 8.42
C ASP A 119 3.96 -4.98 9.80
N GLN A 120 5.11 -5.61 10.11
CA GLN A 120 5.36 -6.14 11.45
C GLN A 120 5.56 -5.01 12.46
N HIS A 121 6.31 -3.96 12.10
CA HIS A 121 6.56 -2.81 12.98
C HIS A 121 5.28 -2.05 13.35
N THR A 122 4.35 -1.90 12.41
CA THR A 122 3.05 -1.25 12.68
C THR A 122 2.13 -2.10 13.55
N LYS A 123 2.23 -3.43 13.50
CA LYS A 123 1.42 -4.35 14.32
C LYS A 123 1.92 -4.50 15.74
N THR A 124 3.22 -4.34 15.99
CA THR A 124 3.81 -4.43 17.34
C THR A 124 3.71 -3.13 18.15
N GLY A 125 3.22 -2.03 17.57
CA GLY A 125 3.11 -0.72 18.20
C GLY A 125 1.73 -0.36 18.78
N THR A 126 0.71 -1.20 18.68
CA THR A 126 -0.68 -0.83 19.06
C THR A 126 -1.35 -1.89 19.94
N THR A 127 -1.30 -1.67 21.26
CA THR A 127 -2.25 -2.27 22.21
C THR A 127 -3.53 -1.44 22.24
N GLY A 128 -4.67 -2.05 21.88
CA GLY A 128 -6.02 -1.65 22.32
C GLY A 128 -6.86 -0.78 21.37
N PRO A 129 -8.18 -1.04 21.23
CA PRO A 129 -9.09 -0.21 20.45
C PRO A 129 -9.39 1.08 21.25
N VAL A 130 -8.90 2.22 20.77
CA VAL A 130 -9.30 3.52 21.32
C VAL A 130 -10.47 4.05 20.48
N ALA A 131 -11.62 4.17 21.15
CA ALA A 131 -12.81 4.84 20.66
C ALA A 131 -12.49 6.27 20.18
N PRO A 132 -13.27 6.85 19.24
CA PRO A 132 -12.99 8.18 18.72
C PRO A 132 -13.31 9.22 19.80
N THR A 133 -12.28 9.73 20.46
CA THR A 133 -12.36 10.94 21.27
C THR A 133 -11.93 12.13 20.40
N GLN A 134 -12.73 13.17 20.52
CA GLN A 134 -12.76 14.41 19.73
C GLN A 134 -11.42 15.16 19.80
N PRO A 135 -11.10 16.00 18.79
CA PRO A 135 -9.86 16.76 18.77
C PRO A 135 -10.00 18.03 19.63
N ASP A 136 -9.30 18.07 20.77
CA ASP A 136 -9.01 19.30 21.49
C ASP A 136 -7.66 19.87 20.98
N GLU A 137 -7.80 20.96 20.23
CA GLU A 137 -6.99 22.20 20.21
C GLU A 137 -5.48 22.12 20.49
N GLU A 138 -4.68 22.37 19.43
CA GLU A 138 -3.34 22.93 19.53
C GLU A 138 -3.39 24.47 19.35
N GLU A 139 -2.92 25.16 20.40
CA GLU A 139 -1.88 26.20 20.39
C GLU A 139 -2.17 27.57 19.73
N ASP A 140 -2.21 28.64 20.54
CA ASP A 140 -1.30 29.79 20.41
C ASP A 140 -1.42 30.78 21.60
N THR A 141 -0.28 31.37 21.98
CA THR A 141 -0.12 32.79 22.39
C THR A 141 0.25 33.12 23.86
N GLN A 142 1.54 33.46 24.00
CA GLN A 142 2.17 34.53 24.81
C GLN A 142 2.44 34.36 26.33
N GLN A 143 3.74 34.20 26.62
CA GLN A 143 4.41 34.73 27.80
C GLN A 143 4.66 36.25 27.64
N GLN A 144 4.20 37.06 28.60
CA GLN A 144 4.91 38.19 29.25
C GLN A 144 3.92 39.21 29.83
N GLN A 145 3.80 39.31 31.15
CA GLN A 145 4.45 40.37 31.95
C GLN A 145 3.93 40.38 33.39
N SER A 146 4.89 40.63 34.26
CA SER A 146 4.86 40.66 35.70
C SER A 146 4.11 41.86 36.27
N ALA A 147 3.65 41.70 37.51
CA ALA A 147 3.39 42.74 38.51
C ALA A 147 2.20 43.69 38.26
N ASN A 148 1.11 43.47 38.98
CA ASN A 148 0.76 44.43 40.03
C ASN A 148 -0.08 43.75 41.11
N ASP A 149 0.44 43.79 42.33
CA ASP A 149 -0.24 43.46 43.57
C ASP A 149 -1.11 44.66 43.99
N SER A 150 -2.15 44.37 44.79
CA SER A 150 -2.79 45.27 45.76
C SER A 150 -4.03 46.10 45.37
N SER A 151 -4.97 46.10 46.33
CA SER A 151 -6.20 46.88 46.50
C SER A 151 -7.39 46.46 45.62
N SER A 152 -8.35 45.66 46.06
CA SER A 152 -9.14 45.73 47.29
C SER A 152 -9.58 47.15 47.65
N SER A 153 -10.89 47.36 47.52
CA SER A 153 -11.72 48.24 48.35
C SER A 153 -11.30 49.70 48.46
N GLU A 154 -11.92 50.59 47.68
CA GLU A 154 -12.52 51.83 48.20
C GLU A 154 -13.34 52.56 47.12
N GLN A 155 -14.52 53.06 47.55
CA GLN A 155 -15.29 54.17 46.95
C GLN A 155 -15.96 53.87 45.59
N GLN A 156 -17.25 53.52 45.50
CA GLN A 156 -18.41 54.26 45.99
C GLN A 156 -18.22 55.78 46.02
N GLN A 157 -18.97 56.44 45.13
CA GLN A 157 -19.24 57.88 44.99
C GLN A 157 -18.49 58.59 43.87
N GLN A 158 -19.33 59.23 43.03
CA GLN A 158 -19.03 60.12 41.90
C GLN A 158 -18.78 59.31 40.62
N GLN A 159 -19.73 59.20 39.69
CA GLN A 159 -20.34 60.27 38.89
C GLN A 159 -21.65 59.72 38.31
N LYS A 160 -22.78 60.36 38.62
CA LYS A 160 -23.54 61.29 37.75
C LYS A 160 -24.37 60.61 36.67
#